data_AF-A0A7V5F226-F1
#
_entry.id   AF-A0A7V5F226-F1
#
_cell.length_a   1.000
_cell.length_b   1.000
_cell.length_c   1.000
_cell.angle_alpha   90.00
_cell.angle_beta   90.00
_cell.angle_gamma   90.00
#
_symmetry.space_group_name_H-M   'P 1'
#
loop_
_entity.id
_entity.type
_entity.pdbx_description
1 polymer ?
#
loop_
_entity_poly.entity_id
_entity_poly.type
_entity_poly.pdbx_seq_one_letter_code
_entity_poly.pdbx_strand_id
1 'polypeptide(L)'
;TLVAPETVFFAFDTWIGRDAVVEPNVVFGPGVTVESGARIRALSHLEGAHVSRDAVVGPYARLRPGAELAEGAKVGNFVEIKNAEIAPGAKVNHLTYIGDAFVGAEANIGAGTITCNYDGVFKHHTHIGANSFVGSNTMLVAPVTVGDGAMTATGTVVTRDVPPGAMAVGRVRMEVKEGFWTRMYEKLKAKKLKQQK
;
A
#
# COMPACT_ATOMS: atom_id res chain seq x y z
N THR A 1 -18.71 2.37 18.00
CA THR A 1 -19.63 1.28 17.63
C THR A 1 -18.87 0.04 17.22
N LEU A 2 -19.10 -1.07 17.91
CA LEU A 2 -18.61 -2.39 17.49
C LEU A 2 -19.76 -3.09 16.75
N VAL A 3 -19.56 -3.45 15.48
CA VAL A 3 -20.63 -4.00 14.62
C VAL A 3 -21.00 -5.44 15.00
N ALA A 4 -20.00 -6.25 15.33
CA ALA A 4 -20.15 -7.64 15.80
C ALA A 4 -19.15 -7.88 16.94
N PRO A 5 -19.44 -7.39 18.17
CA PRO A 5 -18.49 -7.37 19.29
C PRO A 5 -17.85 -8.72 19.59
N GLU A 6 -18.59 -9.82 19.42
CA GLU A 6 -18.15 -11.20 19.63
C GLU A 6 -17.03 -11.66 18.70
N THR A 7 -16.75 -10.90 17.64
CA THR A 7 -15.70 -11.17 16.66
C THR A 7 -14.54 -10.17 16.72
N VAL A 8 -14.56 -9.20 17.63
CA VAL A 8 -13.51 -8.19 17.78
C VAL A 8 -12.61 -8.56 18.94
N PHE A 9 -11.31 -8.65 18.69
CA PHE A 9 -10.32 -9.05 19.69
C PHE A 9 -9.46 -7.86 20.08
N PHE A 10 -9.42 -7.55 21.38
CA PHE A 10 -8.65 -6.43 21.94
C PHE A 10 -7.45 -6.93 22.75
N ALA A 11 -6.33 -6.23 22.66
CA ALA A 11 -5.26 -6.29 23.64
C ALA A 11 -5.62 -5.44 24.88
N PHE A 12 -4.96 -5.72 26.01
CA PHE A 12 -5.23 -5.08 27.31
C PHE A 12 -5.08 -3.55 27.31
N ASP A 13 -4.28 -3.02 26.39
CA ASP A 13 -3.93 -1.61 26.25
C ASP A 13 -4.58 -0.96 25.00
N THR A 14 -5.53 -1.64 24.35
CA THR A 14 -6.21 -1.06 23.18
C THR A 14 -7.03 0.15 23.59
N TRP A 15 -6.79 1.29 22.94
CA TRP A 15 -7.57 2.51 23.13
C TRP A 15 -8.44 2.80 21.91
N ILE A 16 -9.75 2.97 22.13
CA ILE A 16 -10.73 3.29 21.08
C ILE A 16 -11.46 4.59 21.46
N GLY A 17 -11.35 5.59 20.60
CA GLY A 17 -11.99 6.88 20.73
C GLY A 17 -13.50 6.84 20.49
N ARG A 18 -14.18 7.94 20.86
CA ARG A 18 -15.63 8.08 20.68
C ARG A 18 -16.00 8.00 19.21
N ASP A 19 -17.16 7.43 18.91
CA ASP A 19 -17.72 7.35 17.56
C ASP A 19 -16.88 6.57 16.53
N ALA A 20 -15.76 5.96 16.95
CA ALA A 20 -15.01 5.04 16.11
C ALA A 20 -15.89 3.81 15.77
N VAL A 21 -15.80 3.34 14.53
CA VAL A 21 -16.54 2.16 14.05
C VAL A 21 -15.58 1.01 13.82
N VAL A 22 -15.85 -0.12 14.45
CA VAL A 22 -15.08 -1.36 14.24
C VAL A 22 -16.00 -2.41 13.63
N GLU A 23 -15.64 -2.86 12.44
CA GLU A 23 -16.31 -3.91 11.67
C GLU A 23 -15.90 -5.33 12.15
N PRO A 24 -16.56 -6.41 11.69
CA PRO A 24 -16.32 -7.76 12.20
C PRO A 24 -14.90 -8.30 11.98
N ASN A 25 -14.47 -9.21 12.85
CA ASN A 25 -13.19 -9.94 12.74
C ASN A 25 -11.94 -9.05 12.72
N VAL A 26 -11.99 -7.91 13.40
CA VAL A 26 -10.82 -7.05 13.60
C VAL A 26 -10.02 -7.52 14.81
N VAL A 27 -8.69 -7.57 14.66
CA VAL A 27 -7.76 -7.95 15.73
C VAL A 27 -6.87 -6.75 16.07
N PHE A 28 -6.90 -6.36 17.34
CA PHE A 28 -6.00 -5.36 17.93
C PHE A 28 -4.97 -6.08 18.80
N GLY A 29 -3.72 -6.08 18.35
CA GLY A 29 -2.56 -6.42 19.17
C GLY A 29 -2.17 -5.29 20.12
N PRO A 30 -1.08 -5.45 20.89
CA PRO A 30 -0.64 -4.45 21.86
C PRO A 30 -0.33 -3.09 21.22
N GLY A 31 -0.48 -2.02 22.00
CA GLY A 31 -0.07 -0.67 21.63
C GLY A 31 -0.87 -0.04 20.50
N VAL A 32 -2.15 -0.40 20.33
CA VAL A 32 -3.01 0.20 19.31
C VAL A 32 -3.89 1.30 19.89
N THR A 33 -3.86 2.46 19.23
CA THR A 33 -4.71 3.62 19.52
C THR A 33 -5.52 3.97 18.28
N VAL A 34 -6.85 4.03 18.42
CA VAL A 34 -7.77 4.46 17.37
C VAL A 34 -8.56 5.66 17.87
N GLU A 35 -8.46 6.79 17.19
CA GLU A 35 -9.12 8.03 17.56
C GLU A 35 -10.57 8.13 17.08
N SER A 36 -11.20 9.25 17.47
CA SER A 36 -12.62 9.47 17.24
C SER A 36 -13.00 9.53 15.76
N GLY A 37 -14.16 8.98 15.43
CA GLY A 37 -14.68 8.95 14.06
C GLY A 37 -13.95 7.99 13.10
N ALA A 38 -12.82 7.40 13.50
CA ALA A 38 -12.09 6.45 12.66
C ALA A 38 -12.91 5.18 12.38
N ARG A 39 -12.69 4.58 11.20
CA ARG A 39 -13.34 3.32 10.81
C ARG A 39 -12.31 2.23 10.56
N ILE A 40 -12.36 1.19 11.39
CA ILE A 40 -11.57 -0.03 11.21
C ILE A 40 -12.46 -1.09 10.58
N ARG A 41 -12.16 -1.42 9.33
CA ARG A 41 -12.95 -2.31 8.47
C ARG A 41 -12.58 -3.76 8.67
N ALA A 42 -13.50 -4.63 8.26
CA ALA A 42 -13.49 -6.04 8.61
C ALA A 42 -12.16 -6.73 8.28
N LEU A 43 -11.81 -7.75 9.07
CA LEU A 43 -10.65 -8.62 8.83
C LEU A 43 -9.30 -7.87 8.81
N SER A 44 -9.23 -6.69 9.42
CA SER A 44 -7.99 -5.93 9.59
C SER A 44 -7.28 -6.33 10.89
N HIS A 45 -5.95 -6.29 10.88
CA HIS A 45 -5.12 -6.60 12.04
C HIS A 45 -4.16 -5.43 12.29
N LEU A 46 -4.21 -4.85 13.48
CA LEU A 46 -3.40 -3.73 13.91
C LEU A 46 -2.54 -4.13 15.11
N GLU A 47 -1.28 -3.72 15.16
CA GLU A 47 -0.37 -3.93 16.29
C GLU A 47 0.63 -2.77 16.34
N GLY A 48 0.78 -2.12 17.50
CA GLY A 48 1.69 -0.98 17.69
C GLY A 48 1.43 0.19 16.73
N ALA A 49 0.16 0.48 16.45
CA ALA A 49 -0.26 1.44 15.43
C ALA A 49 -1.15 2.55 16.01
N HIS A 50 -1.01 3.76 15.49
CA HIS A 50 -1.89 4.88 15.77
C HIS A 50 -2.75 5.20 14.55
N VAL A 51 -4.05 5.33 14.77
CA VAL A 51 -5.03 5.68 13.75
C VAL A 51 -5.76 6.94 14.21
N SER A 52 -5.42 8.07 13.61
CA SER A 52 -5.99 9.38 13.93
C SER A 52 -7.46 9.50 13.52
N ARG A 53 -8.09 10.60 13.95
CA ARG A 53 -9.50 10.87 13.71
C ARG A 53 -9.88 10.76 12.23
N ASP A 54 -11.08 10.22 11.99
CA ASP A 54 -11.68 10.07 10.66
C ASP A 54 -10.87 9.24 9.64
N ALA A 55 -9.77 8.61 10.05
CA ALA A 55 -9.01 7.71 9.20
C ALA A 55 -9.77 6.39 8.95
N VAL A 56 -9.50 5.76 7.81
CA VAL A 56 -10.15 4.50 7.40
C VAL A 56 -9.08 3.44 7.16
N VAL A 57 -9.23 2.29 7.81
CA VAL A 57 -8.31 1.15 7.71
C VAL A 57 -9.06 -0.08 7.23
N GLY A 58 -8.60 -0.71 6.17
CA GLY A 58 -9.10 -1.99 5.66
C GLY A 58 -10.21 -1.92 4.60
N PRO A 59 -10.94 -3.03 4.36
CA PRO A 59 -10.83 -4.32 5.06
C PRO A 59 -9.53 -5.04 4.73
N TYR A 60 -9.15 -6.09 5.46
CA TYR A 60 -7.92 -6.87 5.19
C TYR A 60 -6.61 -6.04 5.21
N ALA A 61 -6.56 -4.96 6.00
CA ALA A 61 -5.32 -4.21 6.20
C ALA A 61 -4.48 -4.82 7.32
N ARG A 62 -3.16 -4.70 7.20
CA ARG A 62 -2.20 -5.06 8.25
C ARG A 62 -1.41 -3.83 8.67
N LEU A 63 -1.67 -3.31 9.86
CA LEU A 63 -0.82 -2.29 10.48
C LEU A 63 0.13 -2.97 11.46
N ARG A 64 1.40 -2.63 11.38
CA ARG A 64 2.48 -3.16 12.21
C ARG A 64 3.12 -2.04 13.04
N PRO A 65 3.98 -2.38 14.02
CA PRO A 65 4.56 -1.40 14.91
C PRO A 65 5.16 -0.19 14.18
N GLY A 66 4.84 1.01 14.68
CA GLY A 66 5.25 2.30 14.12
C GLY A 66 4.44 2.75 12.91
N ALA A 67 3.26 2.16 12.65
CA ALA A 67 2.34 2.68 11.65
C ALA A 67 1.54 3.86 12.24
N GLU A 68 1.77 5.06 11.71
CA GLU A 68 1.15 6.30 12.16
C GLU A 68 0.26 6.85 11.04
N LEU A 69 -1.07 6.79 11.23
CA LEU A 69 -2.03 7.26 10.23
C LEU A 69 -2.65 8.56 10.72
N ALA A 70 -2.43 9.64 9.97
CA ALA A 70 -2.96 10.95 10.28
C ALA A 70 -4.45 11.09 9.89
N GLU A 71 -5.02 12.25 10.23
CA GLU A 71 -6.44 12.55 10.01
C GLU A 71 -6.89 12.31 8.57
N GLY A 72 -8.00 11.58 8.43
CA GLY A 72 -8.61 11.30 7.12
C GLY A 72 -7.77 10.41 6.18
N ALA A 73 -6.61 9.90 6.63
CA ALA A 73 -5.80 8.97 5.87
C ALA A 73 -6.58 7.68 5.58
N LYS A 74 -6.29 7.06 4.43
CA LYS A 74 -6.98 5.85 3.98
C LYS A 74 -6.00 4.74 3.68
N VAL A 75 -6.11 3.65 4.42
CA VAL A 75 -5.45 2.38 4.15
C VAL A 75 -6.51 1.38 3.75
N GLY A 76 -6.44 0.87 2.53
CA GLY A 76 -7.47 -0.03 1.99
C GLY A 76 -7.08 -1.50 2.09
N ASN A 77 -7.56 -2.30 1.14
CA ASN A 77 -7.49 -3.76 1.22
C ASN A 77 -6.17 -4.36 0.75
N PHE A 78 -5.71 -5.36 1.50
CA PHE A 78 -4.43 -6.04 1.26
C PHE A 78 -3.25 -5.08 1.26
N VAL A 79 -3.29 -4.11 2.18
CA VAL A 79 -2.22 -3.16 2.41
C VAL A 79 -1.54 -3.47 3.73
N GLU A 80 -0.21 -3.52 3.72
CA GLU A 80 0.62 -3.67 4.91
C GLU A 80 1.43 -2.39 5.13
N ILE A 81 1.32 -1.81 6.33
CA ILE A 81 2.09 -0.63 6.76
C ILE A 81 2.96 -1.02 7.96
N LYS A 82 4.24 -0.62 7.95
CA LYS A 82 5.19 -0.88 9.04
C LYS A 82 6.17 0.27 9.21
N ASN A 83 6.31 0.79 10.44
CA ASN A 83 7.26 1.87 10.74
C ASN A 83 7.19 3.00 9.70
N ALA A 84 5.99 3.54 9.48
CA ALA A 84 5.73 4.51 8.42
C ALA A 84 4.63 5.49 8.82
N GLU A 85 4.78 6.73 8.37
CA GLU A 85 3.83 7.82 8.58
C GLU A 85 3.01 8.06 7.32
N ILE A 86 1.69 8.04 7.46
CA ILE A 86 0.72 8.32 6.41
C ILE A 86 0.02 9.63 6.76
N ALA A 87 0.47 10.71 6.13
CA ALA A 87 0.05 12.07 6.44
C ALA A 87 -1.41 12.36 6.03
N PRO A 88 -1.99 13.51 6.43
CA PRO A 88 -3.42 13.78 6.29
C PRO A 88 -3.94 13.59 4.87
N GLY A 89 -5.10 12.91 4.77
CA GLY A 89 -5.79 12.67 3.50
C GLY A 89 -5.06 11.76 2.50
N ALA A 90 -3.84 11.27 2.81
CA ALA A 90 -3.10 10.36 1.95
C ALA A 90 -3.81 9.01 1.81
N LYS A 91 -3.65 8.37 0.64
CA LYS A 91 -4.41 7.18 0.25
C LYS A 91 -3.48 6.06 -0.20
N VAL A 92 -3.56 4.93 0.50
CA VAL A 92 -2.86 3.68 0.19
C VAL A 92 -3.90 2.57 0.13
N ASN A 93 -4.55 2.39 -1.03
CA ASN A 93 -5.81 1.66 -1.06
C ASN A 93 -5.71 0.16 -1.35
N HIS A 94 -4.70 -0.31 -2.09
CA HIS A 94 -4.77 -1.67 -2.64
C HIS A 94 -3.40 -2.33 -2.76
N LEU A 95 -3.28 -3.58 -2.28
CA LEU A 95 -2.19 -4.52 -2.64
C LEU A 95 -0.79 -3.91 -2.49
N THR A 96 -0.52 -3.19 -1.41
CA THR A 96 0.66 -2.32 -1.28
C THR A 96 1.39 -2.61 0.02
N TYR A 97 2.73 -2.56 0.00
CA TYR A 97 3.56 -2.60 1.19
C TYR A 97 4.28 -1.25 1.36
N ILE A 98 4.06 -0.59 2.50
CA ILE A 98 4.77 0.62 2.91
C ILE A 98 5.53 0.32 4.21
N GLY A 99 6.85 0.34 4.14
CA GLY A 99 7.75 0.01 5.22
C GLY A 99 8.87 1.03 5.32
N ASP A 100 9.13 1.57 6.51
CA ASP A 100 10.20 2.54 6.76
C ASP A 100 10.09 3.75 5.81
N ALA A 101 8.96 4.46 5.87
CA ALA A 101 8.65 5.52 4.91
C ALA A 101 7.79 6.66 5.47
N PHE A 102 7.83 7.80 4.79
CA PHE A 102 6.90 8.91 4.95
C PHE A 102 6.07 9.07 3.67
N VAL A 103 4.74 9.16 3.81
CA VAL A 103 3.79 9.44 2.74
C VAL A 103 3.08 10.75 3.02
N GLY A 104 3.41 11.77 2.23
CA GLY A 104 2.95 13.14 2.40
C GLY A 104 1.45 13.35 2.16
N ALA A 105 0.96 14.49 2.63
CA ALA A 105 -0.46 14.80 2.66
C ALA A 105 -1.09 14.75 1.25
N GLU A 106 -2.31 14.24 1.17
CA GLU A 106 -3.08 14.07 -0.09
C GLU A 106 -2.37 13.23 -1.18
N ALA A 107 -1.25 12.57 -0.87
CA ALA A 107 -0.58 11.67 -1.81
C ALA A 107 -1.48 10.46 -2.13
N ASN A 108 -1.40 10.00 -3.37
CA ASN A 108 -2.13 8.83 -3.83
C ASN A 108 -1.15 7.73 -4.25
N ILE A 109 -1.20 6.62 -3.52
CA ILE A 109 -0.37 5.45 -3.78
C ILE A 109 -1.16 4.42 -4.58
N GLY A 110 -0.74 4.25 -5.83
CA GLY A 110 -1.31 3.29 -6.77
C GLY A 110 -1.14 1.85 -6.30
N ALA A 111 -2.06 1.00 -6.73
CA ALA A 111 -2.11 -0.41 -6.34
C ALA A 111 -0.82 -1.16 -6.69
N GLY A 112 -0.37 -2.09 -5.84
CA GLY A 112 0.84 -2.88 -6.13
C GLY A 112 2.15 -2.13 -5.86
N THR A 113 2.10 -0.99 -5.18
CA THR A 113 3.32 -0.25 -4.84
C THR A 113 4.08 -0.95 -3.72
N ILE A 114 5.42 -0.91 -3.77
CA ILE A 114 6.27 -1.43 -2.71
C ILE A 114 7.37 -0.42 -2.41
N THR A 115 7.51 -0.01 -1.15
CA THR A 115 8.75 0.61 -0.66
C THR A 115 9.76 -0.50 -0.39
N CYS A 116 10.71 -0.67 -1.31
CA CYS A 116 11.77 -1.67 -1.20
C CYS A 116 12.83 -1.17 -0.21
N ASN A 117 12.51 -1.31 1.07
CA ASN A 117 13.25 -0.74 2.20
C ASN A 117 14.47 -1.56 2.65
N TYR A 118 14.59 -2.84 2.26
CA TYR A 118 15.63 -3.75 2.77
C TYR A 118 16.64 -4.13 1.68
N ASP A 119 17.93 -3.93 1.94
CA ASP A 119 19.02 -4.21 0.99
C ASP A 119 19.65 -5.62 1.16
N GLY A 120 19.16 -6.40 2.12
CA GLY A 120 19.76 -7.68 2.53
C GLY A 120 20.44 -7.64 3.90
N VAL A 121 20.69 -6.45 4.45
CA VAL A 121 21.32 -6.23 5.76
C VAL A 121 20.64 -5.09 6.52
N PHE A 122 20.58 -3.91 5.92
CA PHE A 122 20.04 -2.68 6.50
C PHE A 122 18.69 -2.32 5.89
N LYS A 123 17.99 -1.44 6.61
CA LYS A 123 16.77 -0.82 6.13
C LYS A 123 16.98 0.66 5.87
N HIS A 124 16.37 1.14 4.80
CA HIS A 124 16.50 2.49 4.29
C HIS A 124 15.15 3.15 4.16
N HIS A 125 15.13 4.48 4.28
CA HIS A 125 13.90 5.25 4.33
C HIS A 125 13.45 5.71 2.93
N THR A 126 12.14 5.66 2.66
CA THR A 126 11.54 6.27 1.45
C THR A 126 10.75 7.52 1.83
N HIS A 127 10.94 8.62 1.11
CA HIS A 127 10.15 9.85 1.28
C HIS A 127 9.26 10.09 0.07
N ILE A 128 7.94 10.21 0.29
CA ILE A 128 6.96 10.50 -0.75
C ILE A 128 6.29 11.84 -0.39
N GLY A 129 6.43 12.84 -1.24
CA GLY A 129 5.97 14.20 -1.00
C GLY A 129 4.44 14.37 -1.08
N ALA A 130 3.97 15.53 -0.63
CA ALA A 130 2.56 15.88 -0.62
C ALA A 130 2.01 16.02 -2.05
N ASN A 131 0.73 15.70 -2.23
CA ASN A 131 0.02 15.74 -3.52
C ASN A 131 0.68 14.91 -4.64
N SER A 132 1.58 13.99 -4.30
CA SER A 132 2.22 13.12 -5.28
C SER A 132 1.28 12.01 -5.75
N PHE A 133 1.53 11.51 -6.95
CA PHE A 133 0.79 10.38 -7.53
C PHE A 133 1.75 9.26 -7.90
N VAL A 134 1.76 8.19 -7.11
CA VAL A 134 2.56 7.00 -7.40
C VAL A 134 1.72 6.05 -8.27
N GLY A 135 2.11 5.85 -9.52
CA GLY A 135 1.41 4.95 -10.43
C GLY A 135 1.44 3.50 -9.97
N SER A 136 0.43 2.72 -10.36
CA SER A 136 0.31 1.32 -9.96
C SER A 136 1.56 0.49 -10.29
N ASN A 137 1.84 -0.53 -9.49
CA ASN A 137 2.98 -1.43 -9.64
C ASN A 137 4.32 -0.68 -9.68
N THR A 138 4.47 0.37 -8.87
CA THR A 138 5.73 1.10 -8.72
C THR A 138 6.58 0.46 -7.62
N MET A 139 7.87 0.26 -7.90
CA MET A 139 8.85 -0.16 -6.91
C MET A 139 9.69 1.07 -6.53
N LEU A 140 9.70 1.44 -5.25
CA LEU A 140 10.49 2.55 -4.71
C LEU A 140 11.70 1.97 -3.99
N VAL A 141 12.85 1.94 -4.66
CA VAL A 141 14.08 1.36 -4.11
C VAL A 141 14.71 2.35 -3.15
N ALA A 142 14.61 2.08 -1.85
CA ALA A 142 15.11 2.98 -0.82
C ALA A 142 16.66 2.95 -0.74
N PRO A 143 17.30 4.06 -0.35
CA PRO A 143 16.68 5.36 -0.06
C PRO A 143 16.31 6.11 -1.34
N VAL A 144 15.11 6.70 -1.37
CA VAL A 144 14.65 7.53 -2.49
C VAL A 144 13.61 8.55 -2.05
N THR A 145 13.61 9.70 -2.72
CA THR A 145 12.64 10.77 -2.56
C THR A 145 11.79 10.95 -3.82
N VAL A 146 10.47 10.93 -3.66
CA VAL A 146 9.49 11.42 -4.64
C VAL A 146 9.03 12.80 -4.16
N GLY A 147 9.36 13.86 -4.90
CA GLY A 147 9.05 15.23 -4.51
C GLY A 147 7.55 15.56 -4.50
N ASP A 148 7.21 16.71 -3.94
CA ASP A 148 5.83 17.19 -3.88
C ASP A 148 5.23 17.36 -5.28
N GLY A 149 3.98 16.94 -5.46
CA GLY A 149 3.27 16.97 -6.73
C GLY A 149 3.91 16.12 -7.83
N ALA A 150 4.94 15.32 -7.53
CA ALA A 150 5.58 14.46 -8.51
C ALA A 150 4.70 13.24 -8.83
N MET A 151 4.98 12.61 -9.96
CA MET A 151 4.25 11.45 -10.46
C MET A 151 5.19 10.32 -10.85
N THR A 152 4.79 9.07 -10.65
CA THR A 152 5.41 7.93 -11.36
C THR A 152 4.45 7.35 -12.39
N ALA A 153 4.96 6.95 -13.56
CA ALA A 153 4.18 6.09 -14.46
C ALA A 153 3.97 4.71 -13.84
N THR A 154 2.86 4.07 -14.22
CA THR A 154 2.60 2.65 -13.91
C THR A 154 3.76 1.74 -14.30
N GLY A 155 4.13 0.82 -13.41
CA GLY A 155 5.18 -0.16 -13.67
C GLY A 155 6.59 0.42 -13.62
N THR A 156 6.81 1.53 -12.90
CA THR A 156 8.11 2.18 -12.78
C THR A 156 8.92 1.58 -11.64
N VAL A 157 10.21 1.32 -11.87
CA VAL A 157 11.18 1.10 -10.80
C VAL A 157 11.95 2.40 -10.56
N VAL A 158 11.78 3.01 -9.40
CA VAL A 158 12.43 4.26 -9.01
C VAL A 158 13.68 3.93 -8.21
N THR A 159 14.85 4.30 -8.75
CA THR A 159 16.18 4.06 -8.15
C THR A 159 16.97 5.34 -7.88
N ARG A 160 16.36 6.50 -8.12
CA ARG A 160 16.91 7.83 -7.88
C ARG A 160 15.79 8.81 -7.64
N ASP A 161 16.10 9.92 -6.99
CA ASP A 161 15.11 10.91 -6.61
C ASP A 161 14.32 11.45 -7.82
N VAL A 162 13.04 11.69 -7.59
CA VAL A 162 12.10 12.31 -8.53
C VAL A 162 11.86 13.74 -8.06
N PRO A 163 12.28 14.76 -8.81
CA PRO A 163 12.09 16.15 -8.41
C PRO A 163 10.61 16.52 -8.23
N PRO A 164 10.29 17.55 -7.42
CA PRO A 164 8.92 18.06 -7.29
C PRO A 164 8.29 18.38 -8.64
N GLY A 165 7.01 18.02 -8.81
CA GLY A 165 6.24 18.21 -10.04
C GLY A 165 6.70 17.39 -11.25
N ALA A 166 7.78 16.61 -11.13
CA ALA A 166 8.30 15.81 -12.24
C ALA A 166 7.55 14.48 -12.39
N MET A 167 7.63 13.91 -13.59
CA MET A 167 7.15 12.56 -13.86
C MET A 167 8.33 11.59 -14.04
N ALA A 168 8.38 10.52 -13.24
CA ALA A 168 9.33 9.42 -13.40
C ALA A 168 8.73 8.30 -14.25
N VAL A 169 9.51 7.82 -15.23
CA VAL A 169 9.16 6.66 -16.06
C VAL A 169 10.38 5.75 -16.15
N GLY A 170 10.28 4.56 -15.57
CA GLY A 170 11.36 3.56 -15.50
C GLY A 170 10.88 2.20 -15.98
N ARG A 171 10.52 2.09 -17.25
CA ARG A 171 10.05 0.85 -17.89
C ARG A 171 10.51 0.76 -19.35
N VAL A 172 10.59 -0.46 -19.89
CA VAL A 172 10.96 -0.69 -21.29
C VAL A 172 9.93 -0.13 -22.25
N ARG A 173 10.37 0.27 -23.45
CA ARG A 173 9.45 0.65 -24.53
C ARG A 173 8.59 -0.56 -24.89
N MET A 174 7.27 -0.35 -24.91
CA MET A 174 6.32 -1.39 -25.29
C MET A 174 6.50 -1.75 -26.78
N GLU A 175 6.60 -3.04 -27.07
CA GLU A 175 6.68 -3.59 -28.42
C GLU A 175 5.44 -4.46 -28.69
N VAL A 176 4.79 -4.27 -29.84
CA VAL A 176 3.70 -5.12 -30.33
C VAL A 176 4.22 -6.02 -31.43
N LYS A 177 4.19 -7.35 -31.20
CA LYS A 177 4.54 -8.35 -32.21
C LYS A 177 3.30 -8.87 -32.91
N GLU A 178 2.86 -8.14 -33.93
CA GLU A 178 1.64 -8.45 -34.68
C GLU A 178 1.64 -9.89 -35.23
N GLY A 179 0.53 -10.61 -35.02
CA GLY A 179 0.34 -11.98 -35.49
C GLY A 179 1.21 -13.06 -34.82
N PHE A 180 2.09 -12.71 -33.86
CA PHE A 180 3.01 -13.67 -33.24
C PHE A 180 2.29 -14.83 -32.54
N TRP A 181 1.30 -14.52 -31.70
CA TRP A 181 0.57 -15.55 -30.93
C TRP A 181 -0.21 -16.48 -31.85
N THR A 182 -0.90 -15.95 -32.87
CA THR A 182 -1.63 -16.76 -33.86
C THR A 182 -0.70 -17.76 -34.55
N ARG A 183 0.47 -17.31 -35.04
CA ARG A 183 1.47 -18.17 -35.68
C ARG A 183 2.02 -19.24 -34.72
N MET A 184 2.30 -18.87 -33.47
CA MET A 184 2.82 -19.80 -32.47
C MET A 184 1.78 -20.84 -32.06
N TYR A 185 0.53 -20.42 -31.88
CA TYR A 185 -0.59 -21.27 -31.52
C TYR A 185 -0.81 -22.37 -32.56
N GLU A 186 -0.88 -22.03 -33.85
CA GLU A 186 -1.04 -23.00 -34.93
C GLU A 186 0.13 -24.00 -34.99
N LYS A 187 1.36 -23.50 -34.81
CA LYS A 187 2.56 -24.36 -34.75
C LYS A 187 2.49 -25.34 -33.58
N LEU A 188 2.10 -24.88 -32.38
CA LEU A 188 1.98 -25.72 -31.19
C LEU A 188 0.87 -26.76 -31.35
N LYS A 189 -0.28 -26.37 -31.90
CA LYS A 189 -1.41 -27.26 -32.18
C LYS A 189 -1.02 -28.35 -33.18
N ALA A 190 -0.34 -28.00 -34.27
CA ALA A 190 0.17 -28.97 -35.24
C ALA A 190 1.19 -29.93 -34.62
N LYS A 191 2.07 -29.44 -33.72
CA LYS A 191 3.03 -30.28 -33.00
C LYS A 191 2.32 -31.27 -32.06
N LYS A 192 1.28 -30.82 -31.34
CA LYS A 192 0.47 -31.68 -30.46
C LYS A 192 -0.22 -32.79 -31.24
N LEU A 193 -0.81 -32.47 -32.39
CA LEU A 193 -1.45 -33.47 -33.26
C LEU A 193 -0.45 -34.52 -33.78
N LYS A 194 0.79 -34.13 -34.07
CA LYS A 194 1.87 -35.05 -34.47
C LYS A 194 2.39 -35.94 -33.35
N GLN A 195 2.24 -35.53 -32.08
CA GLN A 195 2.63 -36.33 -30.92
C GLN A 195 1.55 -37.32 -30.46
N GLN A 196 0.31 -37.15 -30.94
CA GLN A 196 -0.82 -38.02 -30.64
C GLN A 196 -1.05 -39.11 -31.70
N LYS A 197 -0.25 -39.10 -32.77
CA LYS A 197 -0.17 -40.15 -33.79
C LYS A 197 1.10 -40.96 -33.55
#